data_AF-A0A950II03-F1
#
_entry.id   AF-A0A950II03-F1
#
_cell.length_a   1.000
_cell.length_b   1.000
_cell.length_c   1.000
_cell.angle_alpha   90.00
_cell.angle_beta   90.00
_cell.angle_gamma   90.00
#
_symmetry.space_group_name_H-M   'P 1'
#
loop_
_entity.id
_entity.type
_entity.pdbx_description
1 polymer ?
#
loop_
_entity_poly.entity_id
_entity_poly.type
_entity_poly.pdbx_seq_one_letter_code
_entity_poly.pdbx_strand_id
1 'polypeptide(L)'
;VLYLTAQRTFGVARTASVFAIAPFVGAIGALVVGDNHIDALGIAAFALMLLGVVLHATERHRHTHRHDPLVHQHPHRHDDLHHDHTHTETVVGEHTHTHAHGSLVHAHDHAPDVHHDHEHHAHDHEH
;
A
#
# COMPACT_ATOMS: atom_id res chain seq x y z
N VAL A 1 16.87 8.74 12.15
CA VAL A 1 17.49 7.39 12.05
C VAL A 1 16.47 6.28 12.30
N LEU A 2 15.83 6.21 13.48
CA LEU A 2 14.84 5.17 13.80
C LEU A 2 13.68 5.03 12.78
N TYR A 3 13.11 6.15 12.34
CA TYR A 3 12.04 6.16 11.32
C TYR A 3 12.48 5.52 10.00
N LEU A 4 13.64 5.93 9.47
CA LEU A 4 14.19 5.40 8.23
C LEU A 4 14.60 3.92 8.36
N THR A 5 15.09 3.51 9.54
CA THR A 5 15.37 2.10 9.82
C THR A 5 14.08 1.28 9.83
N ALA A 6 13.02 1.76 10.48
CA ALA A 6 11.72 1.09 10.52
C ALA A 6 11.10 0.93 9.12
N GLN A 7 11.21 1.96 8.26
CA GLN A 7 10.75 1.86 6.87
C GLN A 7 11.47 0.74 6.11
N ARG A 8 12.78 0.56 6.32
CA ARG A 8 13.57 -0.50 5.68
C ARG A 8 13.23 -1.90 6.21
N THR A 9 12.82 -2.03 7.47
CA THR A 9 12.56 -3.34 8.09
C THR A 9 11.09 -3.78 7.99
N PHE A 10 10.13 -2.85 8.11
CA PHE A 10 8.69 -3.15 8.14
C PHE A 10 7.93 -2.64 6.90
N GLY A 11 8.60 -1.90 6.02
CA GLY A 11 7.99 -1.23 4.87
C GLY A 11 7.45 0.16 5.23
N VAL A 12 7.41 1.04 4.22
CA VAL A 12 7.03 2.46 4.37
C VAL A 12 5.61 2.60 4.91
N ALA A 13 4.65 1.87 4.34
CA ALA A 13 3.24 1.96 4.73
C ALA A 13 3.01 1.59 6.20
N ARG A 14 3.53 0.43 6.65
CA ARG A 14 3.40 0.00 8.05
C ARG A 14 4.08 0.96 9.02
N THR A 15 5.25 1.49 8.63
CA THR A 15 5.97 2.45 9.47
C THR A 15 5.21 3.77 9.59
N ALA A 16 4.62 4.27 8.50
CA ALA A 16 3.82 5.48 8.52
C ALA A 16 2.59 5.34 9.44
N SER A 17 1.88 4.20 9.39
CA SER A 17 0.73 3.93 10.26
C SER A 17 1.11 3.92 11.75
N VAL A 18 2.26 3.34 12.11
CA VAL A 18 2.75 3.34 13.51
C VAL A 18 3.20 4.73 13.94
N PHE A 19 3.77 5.53 13.05
CA PHE A 19 4.17 6.90 13.42
C PHE A 19 2.99 7.88 13.48
N ALA A 20 1.89 7.60 12.77
CA ALA A 20 0.67 8.43 12.83
C ALA A 20 0.04 8.52 14.23
N ILE A 21 0.37 7.60 15.15
CA ILE A 21 -0.10 7.68 16.55
C ILE A 21 0.77 8.57 17.45
N ALA A 22 1.94 9.02 16.99
CA ALA A 22 2.89 9.82 17.79
C ALA A 22 2.29 11.09 18.41
N PRO A 23 1.41 11.86 17.72
CA PRO A 23 0.78 13.04 18.31
C PRO A 23 -0.07 12.72 19.55
N PHE A 24 -0.75 11.57 19.57
CA PHE A 24 -1.57 11.14 20.71
C PHE A 24 -0.69 10.72 21.91
N VAL A 25 0.41 10.01 21.65
CA VAL A 25 1.39 9.64 22.68
C VAL A 25 2.02 10.88 23.29
N GLY A 26 2.36 11.89 22.48
CA GLY A 26 2.87 13.18 22.94
C GLY A 26 1.86 13.92 23.83
N ALA A 27 0.59 13.96 23.44
CA ALA A 27 -0.48 14.58 24.23
C ALA A 27 -0.68 13.91 25.59
N ILE A 28 -0.69 12.57 25.64
CA ILE A 28 -0.76 11.81 26.91
C ILE A 28 0.48 12.08 27.76
N GLY A 29 1.67 12.10 27.16
CA GLY A 29 2.93 12.40 27.85
C GLY A 29 2.93 13.79 28.49
N ALA A 30 2.45 14.81 27.78
CA ALA A 30 2.34 16.17 28.31
C ALA A 30 1.41 16.25 29.54
N LEU A 31 0.25 15.57 29.49
CA LEU A 31 -0.67 15.45 30.62
C LEU A 31 -0.01 14.78 31.84
N VAL A 32 0.75 13.70 31.63
CA VAL A 32 1.43 12.96 32.71
C VAL A 32 2.53 13.78 33.37
N VAL A 33 3.25 14.60 32.60
CA VAL A 33 4.31 15.50 33.10
C VAL A 33 3.75 16.68 33.90
N GLY A 34 2.41 16.85 33.92
CA GLY A 34 1.74 17.88 34.71
C GLY A 34 1.63 19.22 33.98
N ASP A 35 1.77 19.22 32.65
CA ASP A 35 1.46 20.40 31.85
C ASP A 35 -0.07 20.58 31.81
N ASN A 36 -0.58 21.35 32.77
CA ASN A 36 -2.02 21.57 32.98
C ASN A 36 -2.58 22.70 32.09
N HIS A 37 -1.80 23.19 31.13
CA HIS A 37 -2.23 24.23 30.19
C HIS A 37 -2.94 23.63 28.96
N ILE A 38 -3.92 22.75 29.18
CA ILE A 38 -4.88 22.44 28.13
C ILE A 38 -5.89 23.58 28.09
N ASP A 39 -5.64 24.54 27.22
CA ASP A 39 -6.58 25.60 26.91
C ASP A 39 -7.67 25.10 25.94
N ALA A 40 -8.70 25.93 25.74
CA ALA A 40 -9.78 25.60 24.81
C ALA A 40 -9.28 25.33 23.38
N LEU A 41 -8.16 25.94 22.99
CA LEU A 41 -7.51 25.72 21.71
C LEU A 41 -6.90 24.32 21.61
N GLY A 42 -6.25 23.83 22.66
CA GLY A 42 -5.71 22.47 22.73
C GLY A 42 -6.80 21.40 22.59
N ILE A 43 -7.96 21.60 23.22
CA ILE A 43 -9.12 20.70 23.07
C ILE A 43 -9.64 20.74 21.63
N ALA A 44 -9.77 21.93 21.03
CA ALA A 44 -10.20 22.07 19.65
C ALA A 44 -9.22 21.42 18.66
N ALA A 45 -7.92 21.59 18.87
CA ALA A 45 -6.88 20.97 18.05
C ALA A 45 -6.93 19.43 18.15
N PHE A 46 -7.09 18.88 19.35
CA PHE A 46 -7.25 17.44 19.54
C PHE A 46 -8.49 16.89 18.83
N ALA A 47 -9.64 17.59 18.94
CA ALA A 47 -10.88 17.20 18.28
C ALA A 47 -10.76 17.23 16.75
N LEU A 48 -10.14 18.27 16.18
CA LEU A 48 -9.88 18.37 14.74
C LEU A 48 -8.94 17.26 14.25
N MET A 49 -7.91 16.93 15.03
CA MET A 49 -6.97 15.87 14.69
C MET A 49 -7.65 14.49 14.72
N LEU A 50 -8.49 14.23 15.73
CA LEU A 50 -9.30 13.01 15.81
C LEU A 50 -10.29 12.92 14.64
N LEU A 51 -10.94 14.03 14.28
CA LEU A 51 -11.81 14.11 13.11
C LEU A 51 -11.05 13.78 11.82
N GLY A 52 -9.84 14.35 11.64
CA GLY A 52 -8.97 14.04 10.51
C GLY A 52 -8.63 12.56 10.42
N VAL A 53 -8.30 11.92 11.55
CA VAL A 53 -8.05 10.47 11.61
C VAL A 53 -9.29 9.66 11.23
N VAL A 54 -10.47 10.02 11.74
CA VAL A 54 -11.72 9.32 11.42
C VAL A 54 -12.05 9.47 9.94
N LEU A 55 -11.97 10.67 9.39
CA LEU A 55 -12.19 10.91 7.96
C LEU A 55 -11.22 10.09 7.11
N HIS A 56 -9.92 10.16 7.42
CA HIS A 56 -8.90 9.40 6.70
C HIS A 56 -9.10 7.88 6.78
N ALA A 57 -9.53 7.36 7.94
CA ALA A 57 -9.75 5.91 8.14
C ALA A 57 -11.06 5.40 7.51
N THR A 58 -12.04 6.28 7.27
CA THR A 58 -13.36 5.91 6.71
C THR A 58 -13.47 6.19 5.22
N GLU A 59 -12.53 6.96 4.66
CA GLU A 59 -12.42 7.22 3.24
C GLU A 59 -12.17 5.92 2.46
N ARG A 60 -13.05 5.63 1.50
CA ARG A 60 -12.92 4.49 0.60
C ARG A 60 -12.78 5.00 -0.82
N HIS A 61 -11.55 5.00 -1.33
CA HIS A 61 -11.27 5.25 -2.74
C HIS A 61 -11.14 3.92 -3.47
N ARG A 62 -11.81 3.77 -4.60
CA ARG A 62 -11.60 2.65 -5.53
C ARG A 62 -10.97 3.18 -6.79
N HIS A 63 -9.81 2.65 -7.14
CA HIS A 63 -9.19 2.96 -8.42
C HIS A 63 -9.39 1.79 -9.37
N THR A 64 -9.73 2.13 -10.61
CA THR A 64 -9.76 1.14 -11.69
C THR A 64 -8.37 1.06 -12.26
N HIS A 65 -7.77 -0.13 -12.19
CA HIS A 65 -6.47 -0.44 -12.75
C HIS A 65 -6.65 -1.22 -14.05
N ARG A 66 -5.84 -0.89 -15.04
CA ARG A 66 -5.72 -1.63 -16.28
C ARG A 66 -4.29 -2.13 -16.41
N HIS A 67 -4.13 -3.44 -16.53
CA HIS A 67 -2.89 -4.08 -16.90
C HIS A 67 -2.86 -4.27 -18.42
N ASP A 68 -1.77 -3.85 -19.04
CA ASP A 68 -1.50 -4.20 -20.42
C ASP A 68 -1.08 -5.67 -20.53
N PRO A 69 -1.19 -6.28 -21.73
CA PRO A 69 -0.77 -7.66 -21.94
C PRO A 69 0.69 -7.86 -21.51
N LEU A 70 0.94 -8.85 -20.66
CA LEU A 70 2.27 -9.14 -20.11
C LEU A 70 2.69 -10.54 -20.51
N VAL A 71 3.90 -10.66 -21.06
CA VAL A 71 4.56 -11.94 -21.35
C VAL A 71 5.64 -12.15 -20.32
N HIS A 72 5.59 -13.25 -19.57
CA HIS A 72 6.60 -13.55 -18.56
C HIS A 72 6.81 -15.05 -18.39
N GLN A 73 7.82 -15.40 -17.58
CA GLN A 73 8.24 -16.79 -17.35
C GLN A 73 8.48 -17.00 -15.86
N HIS A 74 7.67 -17.85 -15.25
CA HIS A 74 7.83 -18.30 -13.86
C HIS A 74 7.42 -19.77 -13.71
N PRO A 75 7.90 -20.47 -12.66
CA PRO A 75 7.49 -21.84 -12.37
C PRO A 75 6.01 -21.91 -11.99
N HIS A 76 5.24 -22.79 -12.63
CA HIS A 76 3.81 -22.94 -12.36
C HIS A 76 3.38 -24.42 -12.48
N ARG A 77 2.15 -24.72 -12.06
CA ARG A 77 1.57 -26.08 -12.07
C ARG A 77 0.13 -26.06 -12.55
N HIS A 78 -0.22 -27.01 -13.43
CA HIS A 78 -1.52 -27.11 -14.11
C HIS A 78 -2.78 -27.15 -13.21
N ASP A 79 -2.63 -27.29 -11.89
CA ASP A 79 -3.69 -27.30 -10.88
C ASP A 79 -3.95 -25.93 -10.20
N ASP A 80 -3.25 -24.86 -10.60
CA ASP A 80 -3.29 -23.55 -9.91
C ASP A 80 -4.46 -22.60 -10.27
N LEU A 81 -5.39 -23.02 -11.13
CA LEU A 81 -6.54 -22.23 -11.64
C LEU A 81 -6.17 -21.00 -12.49
N HIS A 82 -4.88 -20.74 -12.75
CA HIS A 82 -4.36 -19.66 -13.60
C HIS A 82 -3.88 -20.16 -14.98
N HIS A 83 -4.18 -21.41 -15.31
CA HIS A 83 -3.82 -22.05 -16.57
C HIS A 83 -4.71 -21.65 -17.75
N ASP A 84 -4.36 -20.54 -18.40
CA ASP A 84 -5.06 -20.03 -19.59
C ASP A 84 -4.28 -20.26 -20.90
N HIS A 85 -3.74 -21.45 -21.12
CA HIS A 85 -3.17 -21.84 -22.42
C HIS A 85 -3.13 -23.36 -22.65
N THR A 86 -3.10 -23.75 -23.93
CA THR A 86 -3.12 -25.17 -24.36
C THR A 86 -1.70 -25.70 -24.55
N HIS A 87 -1.40 -26.86 -23.97
CA HIS A 87 -0.16 -27.59 -24.23
C HIS A 87 -0.36 -28.72 -25.23
N THR A 88 0.63 -28.93 -26.09
CA THR A 88 0.69 -30.09 -27.00
C THR A 88 1.11 -31.38 -26.27
N GLU A 89 1.82 -31.26 -25.14
CA GLU A 89 2.23 -32.37 -24.28
C GLU A 89 1.81 -32.13 -22.83
N THR A 90 1.20 -33.11 -22.17
CA THR A 90 0.85 -33.04 -20.75
C THR A 90 2.09 -33.19 -19.89
N VAL A 91 2.62 -32.07 -19.39
CA VAL A 91 3.70 -32.03 -18.39
C VAL A 91 3.08 -32.16 -17.00
N VAL A 92 3.44 -33.22 -16.27
CA VAL A 92 2.98 -33.45 -14.90
C VAL A 92 4.01 -32.89 -13.92
N GLY A 93 3.67 -31.80 -13.24
CA GLY A 93 4.51 -31.18 -12.21
C GLY A 93 4.81 -29.70 -12.45
N GLU A 94 5.70 -29.15 -11.63
CA GLU A 94 6.15 -27.76 -11.72
C GLU A 94 7.10 -27.59 -12.91
N HIS A 95 6.85 -26.59 -13.74
CA HIS A 95 7.69 -26.31 -14.89
C HIS A 95 7.63 -24.83 -15.26
N THR A 96 8.57 -24.43 -16.11
CA THR A 96 8.79 -23.03 -16.45
C THR A 96 8.81 -22.88 -17.95
N HIS A 97 7.94 -22.03 -18.47
CA HIS A 97 7.94 -21.59 -19.87
C HIS A 97 7.38 -20.18 -19.96
N THR A 98 7.57 -19.55 -21.10
CA THR A 98 7.00 -18.24 -21.41
C THR A 98 5.49 -18.36 -21.61
N HIS A 99 4.69 -17.63 -20.83
CA HIS A 99 3.25 -17.52 -21.04
C HIS A 99 2.83 -16.05 -21.08
N ALA A 100 1.67 -15.81 -21.70
CA ALA A 100 1.12 -14.48 -21.93
C ALA A 100 -0.20 -14.32 -21.18
N HIS A 101 -0.35 -13.21 -20.47
CA HIS A 101 -1.62 -12.78 -19.89
C HIS A 101 -2.26 -11.72 -20.78
N GLY A 102 -3.58 -11.84 -20.99
CA GLY A 102 -4.37 -10.81 -21.65
C GLY A 102 -4.47 -9.53 -20.82
N SER A 103 -4.99 -8.45 -21.41
CA SER A 103 -5.26 -7.22 -20.65
C SER A 103 -6.31 -7.48 -19.57
N LEU A 104 -6.03 -7.05 -18.34
CA LEU A 104 -6.92 -7.21 -17.19
C LEU A 104 -7.31 -5.84 -16.65
N VAL A 105 -8.62 -5.60 -16.53
CA VAL A 105 -9.15 -4.43 -15.84
C VAL A 105 -9.78 -4.90 -14.54
N HIS A 106 -9.32 -4.34 -13.41
CA HIS A 106 -9.89 -4.66 -12.11
C HIS A 106 -9.90 -3.41 -11.22
N ALA A 107 -10.68 -3.45 -10.14
CA ALA A 107 -10.73 -2.38 -9.16
C ALA A 107 -10.63 -2.95 -7.74
N HIS A 108 -9.84 -2.29 -6.91
CA HIS A 108 -9.74 -2.58 -5.48
C HIS A 108 -9.80 -1.26 -4.69
N ASP A 109 -10.16 -1.36 -3.41
CA ASP A 109 -10.06 -0.23 -2.49
C ASP A 109 -8.57 0.18 -2.39
N HIS A 110 -8.29 1.48 -2.31
CA HIS A 110 -6.95 2.04 -2.29
C HIS A 110 -6.22 1.58 -1.02
N ALA A 111 -5.36 0.58 -1.18
CA ALA A 111 -4.45 0.09 -0.18
C ALA A 111 -3.02 0.29 -0.70
N PRO A 112 -1.98 0.28 0.16
CA PRO A 112 -0.60 0.32 -0.29
C PRO A 112 -0.35 -0.88 -1.20
N ASP A 113 -0.32 -0.64 -2.50
CA ASP A 113 -0.21 -1.71 -3.48
C ASP A 113 1.26 -2.07 -3.68
N VAL A 114 1.65 -3.21 -3.11
CA VAL A 114 3.00 -3.78 -3.26
C VAL A 114 3.15 -4.58 -4.55
N HIS A 115 2.07 -4.76 -5.30
CA HIS A 115 1.97 -5.57 -6.50
C HIS A 115 1.79 -4.75 -7.78
N HIS A 116 1.69 -3.43 -7.70
CA HIS A 116 1.79 -2.53 -8.86
C HIS A 116 3.16 -1.88 -8.95
N ASP A 117 3.88 -2.16 -10.04
CA ASP A 117 4.92 -1.25 -10.52
C ASP A 117 4.23 -0.03 -11.12
N HIS A 118 4.42 1.13 -10.51
CA HIS A 118 4.02 2.40 -11.11
C HIS A 118 5.05 2.76 -12.19
N GLU A 119 4.63 2.83 -13.46
CA GLU A 119 5.44 3.50 -14.48
C GLU A 119 5.54 4.99 -14.13
N HIS A 120 6.67 5.38 -13.56
CA HIS A 120 7.06 6.77 -13.50
C HIS A 120 7.49 7.20 -14.91
N HIS A 121 6.57 7.75 -15.69
CA HIS A 121 6.97 8.52 -16.87
C HIS A 121 7.85 9.68 -16.37
N ALA A 122 9.11 9.67 -16.81
CA ALA A 122 10.00 10.80 -16.61
C ALA A 122 9.33 12.04 -17.19
N HIS A 123 9.06 13.03 -16.35
CA HIS A 123 8.77 14.37 -16.84
C HIS A 123 10.06 14.88 -17.49
N ASP A 124 10.09 14.91 -18.82
CA ASP A 124 11.07 15.68 -19.57
C ASP A 124 10.87 17.15 -19.19
N HIS A 125 11.72 17.62 -18.28
CA HIS A 125 11.92 19.05 -18.05
C HIS A 125 12.89 19.56 -19.11
N GLU A 126 12.35 20.00 -20.24
CA GLU A 126 13.06 20.92 -21.13
C GLU A 126 12.95 22.34 -20.55
N HIS A 127 14.10 22.93 -20.21
CA HIS A 127 14.36 24.36 -20.30
C HIS A 127 15.85 24.67 -20.37
#